data_AF-A0A4P5YQW0-F1
#
_entry.id   AF-A0A4P5YQW0-F1
#
_cell.length_a   1.000
_cell.length_b   1.000
_cell.length_c   1.000
_cell.angle_alpha   90.00
_cell.angle_beta   90.00
_cell.angle_gamma   90.00
#
_symmetry.space_group_name_H-M   'P 1'
#
loop_
_entity.id
_entity.type
_entity.pdbx_description
1 polymer ?
#
loop_
_entity_poly.entity_id
_entity_poly.type
_entity_poly.pdbx_seq_one_letter_code
_entity_poly.pdbx_strand_id
1 'polypeptide(L)'
;MGAAFAEIPKIQFEGPQSKNPLAFKHYNADEVVEGKTMRDHLRFSVVYWHTMRGAGADMFGWGTAQRAWELGEGTVAQAQQRARCFFEFVEKLGAPYYAFHDRDVAPHGATLKESNKNLDAVVKVLKQEQKRTGTKLLWGTAQLFVHPRYMHGAATSCNADVFAYAAAQVKKALEVSHELGAEGYTFWGGREGYSTLWNTNMDRELEHLAKFLHMAVDYAHEIGFKGQFYIEPKPKEPTKHQYDADAAACLNFLREYDLLGHLKLNLETNHATLAGHTMQHELEVAGAAGSLGSIDANTGDLMLGWDTDQFPTDIYLTTQCMLSIMKYGGLTTGGVNFDAKVRRESFEPVDLFHAHIGGMDAFARGLKVAAAIRADGRLADFVKNRYRTWDSGIGKDIEEGKASFKSLETYILKKGEPKLESGRQEFLENLINEFI
;
A
#
# COMPACT_ATOMS: atom_id res chain seq x y z
N MET A 1 2.43 20.74 -26.77
CA MET A 1 1.68 19.50 -27.09
C MET A 1 0.25 19.71 -26.62
N GLY A 2 -0.73 19.15 -27.32
CA GLY A 2 -2.12 19.13 -26.84
C GLY A 2 -2.28 18.24 -25.60
N ALA A 3 -3.46 18.26 -24.99
CA ALA A 3 -3.83 17.40 -23.87
C ALA A 3 -3.64 15.91 -24.24
N ALA A 4 -3.01 15.13 -23.35
CA ALA A 4 -2.76 13.69 -23.54
C ALA A 4 -4.05 12.86 -23.51
N PHE A 5 -5.10 13.39 -22.87
CA PHE A 5 -6.40 12.75 -22.75
C PHE A 5 -7.51 13.69 -23.25
N ALA A 6 -7.31 14.35 -24.39
CA ALA A 6 -8.16 15.46 -24.86
C ALA A 6 -9.68 15.17 -24.87
N GLU A 7 -10.07 13.92 -25.14
CA GLU A 7 -11.47 13.49 -25.21
C GLU A 7 -12.08 13.11 -23.86
N ILE A 8 -11.28 13.02 -22.80
CA ILE A 8 -11.73 12.65 -21.46
C ILE A 8 -11.95 13.92 -20.63
N PRO A 9 -13.19 14.22 -20.21
CA PRO A 9 -13.47 15.32 -19.29
C PRO A 9 -12.99 14.98 -17.88
N LYS A 10 -13.05 15.95 -16.97
CA LYS A 10 -12.88 15.66 -15.54
C LYS A 10 -14.01 14.74 -15.06
N ILE A 11 -13.67 13.62 -14.45
CA ILE A 11 -14.61 12.62 -13.95
C ILE A 11 -15.44 13.23 -12.82
N GLN A 12 -16.78 13.12 -12.93
CA GLN A 12 -17.73 13.65 -11.96
C GLN A 12 -18.46 12.54 -11.23
N PHE A 13 -19.01 12.85 -10.06
CA PHE A 13 -19.99 11.99 -9.41
C PHE A 13 -21.38 12.16 -10.04
N GLU A 14 -22.00 11.07 -10.46
CA GLU A 14 -23.35 11.04 -11.05
C GLU A 14 -24.33 10.14 -10.28
N GLY A 15 -23.85 9.46 -9.22
CA GLY A 15 -24.67 8.63 -8.36
C GLY A 15 -24.91 7.20 -8.87
N PRO A 16 -25.48 6.34 -8.02
CA PRO A 16 -25.49 4.88 -8.21
C PRO A 16 -26.35 4.39 -9.38
N GLN A 17 -27.23 5.24 -9.91
CA GLN A 17 -28.08 4.90 -11.05
C GLN A 17 -27.44 5.27 -12.40
N SER A 18 -26.34 6.03 -12.41
CA SER A 18 -25.66 6.42 -13.64
C SER A 18 -25.12 5.19 -14.39
N LYS A 19 -25.24 5.23 -15.72
CA LYS A 19 -24.67 4.26 -16.65
C LYS A 19 -23.47 4.83 -17.42
N ASN A 20 -23.06 6.07 -17.15
CA ASN A 20 -21.90 6.69 -17.78
C ASN A 20 -20.61 5.99 -17.31
N PRO A 21 -19.81 5.35 -18.19
CA PRO A 21 -18.60 4.64 -17.78
C PRO A 21 -17.45 5.56 -17.34
N LEU A 22 -17.57 6.86 -17.57
CA LEU A 22 -16.59 7.90 -17.20
C LEU A 22 -17.15 8.84 -16.12
N ALA A 23 -17.83 8.27 -15.12
CA ALA A 23 -18.34 8.96 -13.94
C ALA A 23 -18.23 8.07 -12.70
N PHE A 24 -18.11 8.67 -11.53
CA PHE A 24 -18.23 7.97 -10.25
C PHE A 24 -19.69 7.73 -9.89
N LYS A 25 -19.98 6.54 -9.36
CA LYS A 25 -21.32 6.11 -8.91
C LYS A 25 -21.43 6.13 -7.40
N HIS A 26 -20.31 5.96 -6.71
CA HIS A 26 -20.25 5.90 -5.25
C HIS A 26 -19.27 6.91 -4.65
N TYR A 27 -18.17 7.22 -5.36
CA TYR A 27 -17.21 8.20 -4.88
C TYR A 27 -17.70 9.63 -5.11
N ASN A 28 -18.19 10.24 -4.04
CA ASN A 28 -18.40 11.67 -3.94
C ASN A 28 -17.39 12.23 -2.93
N ALA A 29 -16.38 12.93 -3.44
CA ALA A 29 -15.24 13.39 -2.65
C ALA A 29 -15.64 14.20 -1.40
N ASP A 30 -16.74 14.96 -1.48
CA ASP A 30 -17.20 15.88 -0.42
C ASP A 30 -18.30 15.28 0.47
N GLU A 31 -18.76 14.05 0.17
CA GLU A 31 -19.71 13.34 1.03
C GLU A 31 -19.06 12.99 2.36
N VAL A 32 -19.74 13.32 3.45
CA VAL A 32 -19.27 13.09 4.82
C VAL A 32 -19.77 11.74 5.32
N VAL A 33 -18.85 10.87 5.72
CA VAL A 33 -19.11 9.54 6.31
C VAL A 33 -18.44 9.50 7.68
N GLU A 34 -19.16 9.17 8.76
CA GLU A 34 -18.66 9.20 10.15
C GLU A 34 -17.84 10.47 10.50
N GLY A 35 -18.30 11.65 10.03
CA GLY A 35 -17.70 12.95 10.36
C GLY A 35 -16.48 13.36 9.54
N LYS A 36 -16.07 12.58 8.53
CA LYS A 36 -14.93 12.86 7.64
C LYS A 36 -15.33 12.72 6.18
N THR A 37 -14.80 13.56 5.29
CA THR A 37 -15.13 13.48 3.85
C THR A 37 -14.59 12.17 3.25
N MET A 38 -15.20 11.66 2.18
CA MET A 38 -14.66 10.50 1.47
C MET A 38 -13.23 10.72 1.01
N ARG A 39 -12.92 11.93 0.53
CA ARG A 39 -11.57 12.33 0.13
C ARG A 39 -10.56 12.14 1.26
N ASP A 40 -10.93 12.53 2.49
CA ASP A 40 -10.02 12.44 3.62
C ASP A 40 -9.98 11.01 4.21
N HIS A 41 -11.06 10.24 4.12
CA HIS A 41 -11.06 8.82 4.49
C HIS A 41 -10.14 8.01 3.59
N LEU A 42 -10.30 8.18 2.29
CA LEU A 42 -9.71 7.31 1.27
C LEU A 42 -8.33 7.81 0.84
N ARG A 43 -8.12 9.13 0.76
CA ARG A 43 -6.83 9.74 0.39
C ARG A 43 -6.24 9.08 -0.86
N PHE A 44 -7.08 8.89 -1.89
CA PHE A 44 -6.71 8.12 -3.07
C PHE A 44 -5.41 8.63 -3.70
N SER A 45 -4.51 7.69 -3.99
CA SER A 45 -3.24 7.94 -4.65
C SER A 45 -3.14 7.15 -5.95
N VAL A 46 -2.58 7.77 -6.98
CA VAL A 46 -2.26 7.12 -8.26
C VAL A 46 -0.77 6.82 -8.30
N VAL A 47 -0.41 5.57 -8.59
CA VAL A 47 1.00 5.20 -8.76
C VAL A 47 1.52 5.59 -10.14
N TYR A 48 2.74 6.11 -10.17
CA TYR A 48 3.37 6.53 -11.42
C TYR A 48 3.80 5.33 -12.29
N TRP A 49 4.33 4.26 -11.70
CA TRP A 49 4.89 3.11 -12.44
C TRP A 49 3.84 2.42 -13.29
N HIS A 50 2.75 1.92 -12.72
CA HIS A 50 1.75 1.23 -13.52
C HIS A 50 0.98 2.14 -14.47
N THR A 51 0.70 3.38 -14.06
CA THR A 51 -0.10 4.31 -14.88
C THR A 51 0.69 4.84 -16.08
N MET A 52 1.93 5.26 -15.85
CA MET A 52 2.71 5.96 -16.87
C MET A 52 3.78 5.08 -17.51
N ARG A 53 4.38 4.15 -16.75
CA ARG A 53 5.44 3.25 -17.21
C ARG A 53 4.94 1.83 -17.52
N GLY A 54 3.68 1.52 -17.25
CA GLY A 54 3.04 0.23 -17.54
C GLY A 54 2.90 0.01 -19.05
N ALA A 55 3.87 -0.68 -19.64
CA ALA A 55 3.93 -0.92 -21.08
C ALA A 55 3.04 -2.10 -21.57
N GLY A 56 2.44 -2.87 -20.66
CA GLY A 56 1.70 -4.09 -20.99
C GLY A 56 2.59 -5.26 -21.45
N ALA A 57 3.89 -5.20 -21.17
CA ALA A 57 4.79 -6.33 -21.38
C ALA A 57 4.66 -7.34 -20.23
N ASP A 58 4.89 -8.61 -20.52
CA ASP A 58 4.96 -9.68 -19.53
C ASP A 58 6.17 -10.59 -19.83
N MET A 59 6.32 -11.69 -19.09
CA MET A 59 7.46 -12.61 -19.28
C MET A 59 7.47 -13.34 -20.63
N PHE A 60 6.41 -13.24 -21.42
CA PHE A 60 6.19 -14.01 -22.65
C PHE A 60 5.94 -13.14 -23.89
N GLY A 61 5.81 -11.82 -23.76
CA GLY A 61 5.49 -10.95 -24.88
C GLY A 61 5.88 -9.48 -24.71
N TRP A 62 6.01 -8.81 -25.86
CA TRP A 62 6.25 -7.38 -25.95
C TRP A 62 5.06 -6.56 -25.42
N GLY A 63 5.35 -5.29 -25.10
CA GLY A 63 4.36 -4.33 -24.62
C GLY A 63 3.26 -4.04 -25.65
N THR A 64 2.04 -3.85 -25.14
CA THR A 64 0.82 -3.60 -25.91
C THR A 64 0.32 -2.17 -25.78
N ALA A 65 0.72 -1.46 -24.72
CA ALA A 65 0.12 -0.19 -24.32
C ALA A 65 0.33 0.91 -25.38
N GLN A 66 -0.75 1.59 -25.75
CA GLN A 66 -0.73 2.76 -26.62
C GLN A 66 -0.61 4.02 -25.76
N ARG A 67 0.58 4.61 -25.69
CA ARG A 67 0.91 5.71 -24.77
C ARG A 67 1.62 6.83 -25.51
N ALA A 68 0.92 7.94 -25.75
CA ALA A 68 1.48 9.10 -26.47
C ALA A 68 2.70 9.72 -25.76
N TRP A 69 2.89 9.46 -24.46
CA TRP A 69 4.01 9.92 -23.66
C TRP A 69 5.22 8.96 -23.59
N GLU A 70 5.14 7.78 -24.22
CA GLU A 70 6.25 6.79 -24.27
C GLU A 70 6.97 6.75 -25.63
N LEU A 71 6.85 7.80 -26.45
CA LEU A 71 7.50 7.86 -27.75
C LEU A 71 9.00 8.20 -27.61
N GLY A 72 9.89 7.19 -27.61
CA GLY A 72 11.35 7.33 -27.86
C GLY A 72 12.31 7.01 -26.70
N GLU A 73 13.58 7.43 -26.83
CA GLU A 73 14.75 6.97 -26.05
C GLU A 73 14.88 7.47 -24.58
N GLY A 74 13.79 7.55 -23.82
CA GLY A 74 13.86 7.77 -22.37
C GLY A 74 14.66 9.00 -21.92
N THR A 75 14.63 10.10 -22.67
CA THR A 75 15.33 11.35 -22.35
C THR A 75 14.69 12.10 -21.18
N VAL A 76 15.44 13.02 -20.56
CA VAL A 76 14.91 13.89 -19.50
C VAL A 76 13.73 14.74 -19.99
N ALA A 77 13.77 15.22 -21.23
CA ALA A 77 12.67 16.00 -21.81
C ALA A 77 11.38 15.18 -21.96
N GLN A 78 11.49 13.91 -22.38
CA GLN A 78 10.35 12.99 -22.43
C GLN A 78 9.83 12.68 -21.02
N ALA A 79 10.71 12.49 -20.04
CA ALA A 79 10.32 12.27 -18.65
C ALA A 79 9.56 13.48 -18.06
N GLN A 80 10.01 14.70 -18.36
CA GLN A 80 9.31 15.94 -18.00
C GLN A 80 7.94 16.03 -18.68
N GLN A 81 7.83 15.65 -19.95
CA GLN A 81 6.54 15.65 -20.65
C GLN A 81 5.59 14.59 -20.06
N ARG A 82 6.08 13.39 -19.77
CA ARG A 82 5.32 12.32 -19.10
C ARG A 82 4.79 12.78 -17.75
N ALA A 83 5.59 13.49 -16.96
CA ALA A 83 5.14 14.05 -15.70
C ALA A 83 3.94 15.00 -15.90
N ARG A 84 3.93 15.83 -16.95
CA ARG A 84 2.76 16.69 -17.25
C ARG A 84 1.53 15.87 -17.65
N CYS A 85 1.70 14.84 -18.47
CA CYS A 85 0.62 13.93 -18.84
C CYS A 85 0.05 13.21 -17.60
N PHE A 86 0.92 12.81 -16.66
CA PHE A 86 0.52 12.21 -15.40
C PHE A 86 -0.38 13.13 -14.57
N PHE A 87 0.01 14.38 -14.40
CA PHE A 87 -0.81 15.32 -13.63
C PHE A 87 -2.10 15.71 -14.35
N GLU A 88 -2.15 15.70 -15.69
CA GLU A 88 -3.42 15.81 -16.42
C GLU A 88 -4.36 14.63 -16.08
N PHE A 89 -3.84 13.40 -16.07
CA PHE A 89 -4.60 12.21 -15.70
C PHE A 89 -5.15 12.30 -14.28
N VAL A 90 -4.27 12.58 -13.30
CA VAL A 90 -4.61 12.67 -11.88
C VAL A 90 -5.63 13.78 -11.62
N GLU A 91 -5.49 14.93 -12.27
CA GLU A 91 -6.42 16.06 -12.16
C GLU A 91 -7.81 15.72 -12.72
N LYS A 92 -7.85 15.05 -13.88
CA LYS A 92 -9.11 14.60 -14.49
C LYS A 92 -9.81 13.55 -13.65
N LEU A 93 -9.05 12.63 -13.06
CA LEU A 93 -9.58 11.62 -12.15
C LEU A 93 -10.06 12.24 -10.81
N GLY A 94 -9.46 13.36 -10.39
CA GLY A 94 -9.76 14.01 -9.12
C GLY A 94 -9.09 13.36 -7.92
N ALA A 95 -7.99 12.63 -8.13
CA ALA A 95 -7.23 12.02 -7.04
C ALA A 95 -6.36 13.07 -6.31
N PRO A 96 -6.43 13.14 -4.96
CA PRO A 96 -5.68 14.14 -4.19
C PRO A 96 -4.19 13.83 -4.08
N TYR A 97 -3.78 12.58 -4.26
CA TYR A 97 -2.41 12.14 -4.04
C TYR A 97 -1.81 11.35 -5.22
N TYR A 98 -0.47 11.19 -5.22
CA TYR A 98 0.27 10.27 -6.08
C TYR A 98 1.46 9.65 -5.34
N ALA A 99 2.02 8.56 -5.89
CA ALA A 99 3.24 7.91 -5.44
C ALA A 99 4.18 7.58 -6.61
N PHE A 100 5.50 7.50 -6.38
CA PHE A 100 6.48 7.17 -7.42
C PHE A 100 7.75 6.50 -6.89
N HIS A 101 8.40 5.67 -7.72
CA HIS A 101 9.84 5.39 -7.56
C HIS A 101 10.67 6.40 -8.35
N ASP A 102 11.81 6.78 -7.79
CA ASP A 102 12.76 7.71 -8.38
C ASP A 102 13.14 7.39 -9.85
N ARG A 103 13.29 6.11 -10.21
CA ARG A 103 13.62 5.67 -11.59
C ARG A 103 12.43 5.50 -12.53
N ASP A 104 11.19 5.59 -12.04
CA ASP A 104 10.02 5.62 -12.91
C ASP A 104 9.80 7.03 -13.49
N VAL A 105 10.02 8.04 -12.65
CA VAL A 105 9.83 9.44 -13.03
C VAL A 105 11.01 9.96 -13.84
N ALA A 106 12.24 9.48 -13.60
CA ALA A 106 13.44 10.00 -14.26
C ALA A 106 14.36 8.89 -14.80
N PRO A 107 14.99 9.10 -15.97
CA PRO A 107 15.87 8.10 -16.57
C PRO A 107 17.21 8.01 -15.85
N HIS A 108 17.80 6.80 -15.90
CA HIS A 108 19.18 6.59 -15.51
C HIS A 108 20.15 7.44 -16.34
N GLY A 109 21.21 7.92 -15.70
CA GLY A 109 22.42 8.41 -16.38
C GLY A 109 23.51 7.33 -16.42
N ALA A 110 24.64 7.62 -17.06
CA ALA A 110 25.79 6.70 -17.06
C ALA A 110 26.46 6.60 -15.68
N THR A 111 26.24 7.60 -14.82
CA THR A 111 26.73 7.64 -13.44
C THR A 111 25.61 7.97 -12.46
N LEU A 112 25.85 7.73 -11.16
CA LEU A 112 24.94 8.17 -10.10
C LEU A 112 24.75 9.70 -10.13
N LYS A 113 25.82 10.47 -10.38
CA LYS A 113 25.75 11.93 -10.48
C LYS A 113 24.83 12.39 -11.60
N GLU A 114 24.92 11.75 -12.77
CA GLU A 114 24.02 12.05 -13.89
C GLU A 114 22.59 11.61 -13.61
N SER A 115 22.39 10.44 -13.00
CA SER A 115 21.06 9.96 -12.60
C SER A 115 20.39 10.95 -11.64
N ASN A 116 21.13 11.47 -10.65
CA ASN A 116 20.63 12.47 -9.71
C ASN A 116 20.29 13.79 -10.43
N LYS A 117 21.13 14.24 -11.37
CA LYS A 117 20.86 15.44 -12.17
C LYS A 117 19.60 15.28 -13.03
N ASN A 118 19.38 14.10 -13.60
CA ASN A 118 18.17 13.79 -14.37
C ASN A 118 16.93 13.84 -13.48
N LEU A 119 17.00 13.23 -12.28
CA LEU A 119 15.92 13.27 -11.30
C LEU A 119 15.60 14.70 -10.88
N ASP A 120 16.60 15.52 -10.54
CA ASP A 120 16.41 16.94 -10.19
C ASP A 120 15.67 17.73 -11.27
N ALA A 121 15.95 17.44 -12.54
CA ALA A 121 15.28 18.10 -13.66
C ALA A 121 13.80 17.73 -13.77
N VAL A 122 13.42 16.49 -13.48
CA VAL A 122 12.02 16.05 -13.48
C VAL A 122 11.28 16.52 -12.23
N VAL A 123 11.93 16.50 -11.07
CA VAL A 123 11.38 16.96 -9.78
C VAL A 123 10.93 18.42 -9.85
N LYS A 124 11.65 19.28 -10.60
CA LYS A 124 11.20 20.65 -10.88
C LYS A 124 9.84 20.69 -11.56
N VAL A 125 9.56 19.76 -12.48
CA VAL A 125 8.26 19.67 -13.16
C VAL A 125 7.20 19.10 -12.22
N LEU A 126 7.50 18.03 -11.47
CA LEU A 126 6.57 17.49 -10.46
C LEU A 126 6.13 18.59 -9.48
N LYS A 127 7.07 19.38 -8.97
CA LYS A 127 6.80 20.50 -8.06
C LYS A 127 5.96 21.62 -8.70
N GLN A 128 6.16 21.89 -9.99
CA GLN A 128 5.33 22.84 -10.74
C GLN A 128 3.90 22.32 -10.88
N GLU A 129 3.74 21.05 -11.23
CA GLU A 129 2.43 20.44 -11.42
C GLU A 129 1.67 20.28 -10.10
N GLN A 130 2.33 19.92 -8.98
CA GLN A 130 1.73 19.94 -7.64
C GLN A 130 1.18 21.33 -7.28
N LYS A 131 1.90 22.40 -7.62
CA LYS A 131 1.42 23.78 -7.41
C LYS A 131 0.22 24.12 -8.30
N ARG A 132 0.19 23.59 -9.53
CA ARG A 132 -0.88 23.85 -10.49
C ARG A 132 -2.18 23.13 -10.13
N THR A 133 -2.09 21.86 -9.74
CA THR A 133 -3.26 21.00 -9.50
C THR A 133 -3.69 20.94 -8.04
N GLY A 134 -2.78 21.21 -7.11
CA GLY A 134 -2.97 20.97 -5.67
C GLY A 134 -2.80 19.50 -5.27
N THR A 135 -2.48 18.60 -6.21
CA THR A 135 -2.15 17.20 -5.92
C THR A 135 -0.89 17.12 -5.06
N LYS A 136 -0.89 16.23 -4.06
CA LYS A 136 0.22 16.05 -3.12
C LYS A 136 0.91 14.70 -3.30
N LEU A 137 2.14 14.59 -2.83
CA LEU A 137 2.88 13.33 -2.82
C LEU A 137 2.47 12.53 -1.58
N LEU A 138 1.88 11.34 -1.75
CA LEU A 138 1.59 10.47 -0.62
C LEU A 138 2.90 9.95 -0.04
N TRP A 139 3.68 9.31 -0.90
CA TRP A 139 5.01 8.84 -0.57
C TRP A 139 5.88 8.70 -1.82
N GLY A 140 7.19 8.89 -1.64
CA GLY A 140 8.18 8.50 -2.62
C GLY A 140 8.91 7.23 -2.19
N THR A 141 9.64 6.62 -3.11
CA THR A 141 10.49 5.46 -2.83
C THR A 141 11.64 5.36 -3.84
N ALA A 142 12.60 4.47 -3.57
CA ALA A 142 13.73 4.19 -4.45
C ALA A 142 13.52 2.84 -5.16
N GLN A 143 13.66 2.81 -6.49
CA GLN A 143 13.63 1.57 -7.26
C GLN A 143 14.96 0.81 -7.10
N LEU A 144 15.04 -0.05 -6.10
CA LEU A 144 16.24 -0.83 -5.75
C LEU A 144 16.20 -2.28 -6.25
N PHE A 145 15.43 -2.57 -7.30
CA PHE A 145 15.16 -3.96 -7.70
C PHE A 145 15.20 -4.26 -9.20
N VAL A 146 15.10 -3.26 -10.08
CA VAL A 146 15.10 -3.45 -11.55
C VAL A 146 16.51 -3.51 -12.13
N HIS A 147 17.38 -2.57 -11.75
CA HIS A 147 18.70 -2.45 -12.35
C HIS A 147 19.58 -3.68 -12.03
N PRO A 148 20.37 -4.21 -12.99
CA PRO A 148 21.18 -5.43 -12.80
C PRO A 148 22.07 -5.44 -11.55
N ARG A 149 22.55 -4.27 -11.12
CA ARG A 149 23.35 -4.11 -9.89
C ARG A 149 22.68 -4.67 -8.63
N TYR A 150 21.35 -4.73 -8.59
CA TYR A 150 20.57 -5.19 -7.44
C TYR A 150 20.16 -6.67 -7.53
N MET A 151 20.67 -7.43 -8.51
CA MET A 151 20.28 -8.83 -8.72
C MET A 151 20.57 -9.76 -7.54
N HIS A 152 21.40 -9.33 -6.58
CA HIS A 152 21.75 -10.07 -5.36
C HIS A 152 21.32 -9.33 -4.08
N GLY A 153 20.30 -8.47 -4.16
CA GLY A 153 19.90 -7.60 -3.06
C GLY A 153 20.47 -6.19 -3.16
N ALA A 154 19.91 -5.28 -2.38
CA ALA A 154 20.36 -3.90 -2.29
C ALA A 154 21.00 -3.66 -0.92
N ALA A 155 20.20 -3.51 0.13
CA ALA A 155 20.68 -3.52 1.51
C ALA A 155 21.14 -4.92 1.95
N THR A 156 20.57 -5.98 1.37
CA THR A 156 20.97 -7.37 1.67
C THR A 156 22.04 -7.89 0.70
N SER A 157 22.66 -7.01 -0.10
CA SER A 157 23.66 -7.44 -1.07
C SER A 157 24.88 -8.09 -0.40
N CYS A 158 25.37 -9.18 -1.01
CA CYS A 158 26.68 -9.74 -0.68
C CYS A 158 27.86 -8.83 -1.09
N ASN A 159 27.60 -7.73 -1.83
CA ASN A 159 28.58 -6.76 -2.26
C ASN A 159 28.36 -5.39 -1.56
N ALA A 160 29.35 -4.97 -0.76
CA ALA A 160 29.29 -3.70 -0.02
C ALA A 160 29.17 -2.45 -0.93
N ASP A 161 29.69 -2.49 -2.16
CA ASP A 161 29.54 -1.37 -3.10
C ASP A 161 28.09 -1.22 -3.57
N VAL A 162 27.35 -2.33 -3.67
CA VAL A 162 25.91 -2.33 -4.00
C VAL A 162 25.11 -1.74 -2.84
N PHE A 163 25.42 -2.12 -1.60
CA PHE A 163 24.87 -1.49 -0.39
C PHE A 163 25.08 0.03 -0.40
N ALA A 164 26.31 0.48 -0.65
CA ALA A 164 26.66 1.89 -0.70
C ALA A 164 25.90 2.64 -1.82
N TYR A 165 25.76 2.02 -3.00
CA TYR A 165 24.98 2.60 -4.10
C TYR A 165 23.49 2.72 -3.75
N ALA A 166 22.91 1.67 -3.15
CA ALA A 166 21.52 1.67 -2.70
C ALA A 166 21.27 2.78 -1.66
N ALA A 167 22.17 2.93 -0.69
CA ALA A 167 22.07 3.98 0.33
C ALA A 167 22.13 5.37 -0.30
N ALA A 168 23.02 5.59 -1.27
CA ALA A 168 23.11 6.86 -1.98
C ALA A 168 21.85 7.16 -2.83
N GLN A 169 21.20 6.13 -3.38
CA GLN A 169 19.93 6.28 -4.11
C GLN A 169 18.77 6.61 -3.14
N VAL A 170 18.65 5.90 -2.02
CA VAL A 170 17.63 6.18 -0.97
C VAL A 170 17.81 7.57 -0.39
N LYS A 171 19.05 7.97 -0.08
CA LYS A 171 19.38 9.35 0.34
C LYS A 171 18.78 10.38 -0.61
N LYS A 172 19.00 10.19 -1.92
CA LYS A 172 18.49 11.13 -2.94
C LYS A 172 16.96 11.08 -3.07
N ALA A 173 16.37 9.89 -3.02
CA ALA A 173 14.92 9.73 -3.08
C ALA A 173 14.22 10.35 -1.86
N LEU A 174 14.80 10.25 -0.67
CA LEU A 174 14.33 10.92 0.54
C LEU A 174 14.40 12.45 0.43
N GLU A 175 15.51 13.01 -0.05
CA GLU A 175 15.63 14.45 -0.30
C GLU A 175 14.55 14.98 -1.24
N VAL A 176 14.31 14.26 -2.34
CA VAL A 176 13.30 14.62 -3.32
C VAL A 176 11.89 14.48 -2.74
N SER A 177 11.63 13.42 -1.98
CA SER A 177 10.35 13.22 -1.30
C SER A 177 10.09 14.34 -0.29
N HIS A 178 11.11 14.75 0.46
CA HIS A 178 11.06 15.90 1.34
C HIS A 178 10.80 17.21 0.57
N GLU A 179 11.50 17.45 -0.54
CA GLU A 179 11.32 18.65 -1.37
C GLU A 179 9.89 18.77 -1.93
N LEU A 180 9.29 17.63 -2.30
CA LEU A 180 7.93 17.53 -2.84
C LEU A 180 6.84 17.45 -1.76
N GLY A 181 7.24 17.50 -0.48
CA GLY A 181 6.31 17.48 0.66
C GLY A 181 5.59 16.16 0.84
N ALA A 182 6.29 15.03 0.69
CA ALA A 182 5.71 13.70 0.89
C ALA A 182 5.18 13.52 2.32
N GLU A 183 4.02 12.87 2.45
CA GLU A 183 3.45 12.47 3.75
C GLU A 183 4.14 11.22 4.33
N GLY A 184 4.85 10.46 3.49
CA GLY A 184 5.65 9.32 3.89
C GLY A 184 6.71 8.88 2.88
N TYR A 185 7.38 7.77 3.17
CA TYR A 185 8.39 7.16 2.31
C TYR A 185 8.36 5.63 2.49
N THR A 186 8.31 4.89 1.38
CA THR A 186 8.09 3.43 1.41
C THR A 186 9.37 2.66 1.09
N PHE A 187 9.57 1.54 1.77
CA PHE A 187 10.57 0.51 1.47
C PHE A 187 9.85 -0.79 1.09
N TRP A 188 9.87 -1.13 -0.20
CA TRP A 188 9.49 -2.46 -0.67
C TRP A 188 10.76 -3.25 -1.01
N GLY A 189 10.95 -4.39 -0.34
CA GLY A 189 12.14 -5.21 -0.41
C GLY A 189 12.26 -6.09 -1.66
N GLY A 190 11.96 -5.60 -2.87
CA GLY A 190 11.83 -6.45 -4.06
C GLY A 190 13.06 -7.33 -4.40
N ARG A 191 14.26 -7.04 -3.88
CA ARG A 191 15.44 -7.93 -3.93
C ARG A 191 16.02 -8.27 -2.56
N GLU A 192 15.40 -7.80 -1.50
CA GLU A 192 15.83 -8.00 -0.11
C GLU A 192 15.31 -9.36 0.38
N GLY A 193 16.02 -10.40 -0.02
CA GLY A 193 15.64 -11.78 0.18
C GLY A 193 16.60 -12.69 -0.57
N TYR A 194 16.22 -13.95 -0.76
CA TYR A 194 17.10 -14.92 -1.41
C TYR A 194 16.42 -15.71 -2.52
N SER A 195 17.25 -16.24 -3.43
CA SER A 195 16.84 -17.27 -4.40
C SER A 195 17.21 -18.68 -3.93
N THR A 196 18.28 -18.84 -3.15
CA THR A 196 18.72 -20.13 -2.60
C THR A 196 19.45 -19.95 -1.26
N LEU A 197 19.09 -20.75 -0.26
CA LEU A 197 19.73 -20.68 1.07
C LEU A 197 21.19 -21.14 1.04
N TRP A 198 21.60 -21.94 0.04
CA TRP A 198 22.97 -22.49 -0.04
C TRP A 198 24.07 -21.43 -0.15
N ASN A 199 23.74 -20.23 -0.61
CA ASN A 199 24.68 -19.11 -0.74
C ASN A 199 24.25 -17.86 0.05
N THR A 200 23.28 -18.00 0.96
CA THR A 200 22.69 -16.89 1.71
C THR A 200 23.11 -16.97 3.16
N ASN A 201 23.66 -15.88 3.71
CA ASN A 201 23.83 -15.73 5.15
C ASN A 201 22.70 -14.84 5.66
N MET A 202 21.57 -15.47 5.99
CA MET A 202 20.32 -14.78 6.30
C MET A 202 20.46 -13.85 7.51
N ASP A 203 21.11 -14.29 8.58
CA ASP A 203 21.31 -13.47 9.78
C ASP A 203 22.05 -12.17 9.44
N ARG A 204 23.13 -12.29 8.65
CA ARG A 204 23.92 -11.14 8.24
C ARG A 204 23.17 -10.19 7.31
N GLU A 205 22.37 -10.73 6.39
CA GLU A 205 21.55 -9.93 5.47
C GLU A 205 20.46 -9.15 6.21
N LEU A 206 19.79 -9.78 7.18
CA LEU A 206 18.80 -9.11 8.05
C LEU A 206 19.45 -8.02 8.91
N GLU A 207 20.64 -8.27 9.48
CA GLU A 207 21.40 -7.23 10.20
C GLU A 207 21.78 -6.05 9.30
N HIS A 208 22.15 -6.31 8.04
CA HIS A 208 22.48 -5.25 7.08
C HIS A 208 21.23 -4.43 6.70
N LEU A 209 20.10 -5.09 6.46
CA LEU A 209 18.83 -4.41 6.20
C LEU A 209 18.42 -3.51 7.37
N ALA A 210 18.56 -4.00 8.61
CA ALA A 210 18.29 -3.21 9.81
C ALA A 210 19.20 -1.97 9.89
N LYS A 211 20.52 -2.14 9.68
CA LYS A 211 21.48 -1.02 9.65
C LYS A 211 21.12 0.00 8.57
N PHE A 212 20.70 -0.46 7.40
CA PHE A 212 20.30 0.39 6.29
C PHE A 212 19.06 1.24 6.63
N LEU A 213 18.05 0.65 7.27
CA LEU A 213 16.84 1.35 7.68
C LEU A 213 17.13 2.36 8.80
N HIS A 214 17.98 2.01 9.77
CA HIS A 214 18.46 2.97 10.78
C HIS A 214 19.18 4.17 10.14
N MET A 215 20.08 3.94 9.18
CA MET A 215 20.73 5.03 8.44
C MET A 215 19.72 5.92 7.70
N ALA A 216 18.65 5.35 7.15
CA ALA A 216 17.59 6.12 6.50
C ALA A 216 16.79 6.96 7.51
N VAL A 217 16.50 6.41 8.70
CA VAL A 217 15.84 7.14 9.80
C VAL A 217 16.70 8.30 10.28
N ASP A 218 17.98 8.06 10.54
CA ASP A 218 18.95 9.09 10.95
C ASP A 218 19.02 10.21 9.91
N TYR A 219 19.10 9.85 8.63
CA TYR A 219 19.16 10.83 7.55
C TYR A 219 17.85 11.61 7.39
N ALA A 220 16.69 10.97 7.55
CA ALA A 220 15.40 11.65 7.55
C ALA A 220 15.33 12.70 8.68
N HIS A 221 15.84 12.37 9.88
CA HIS A 221 15.97 13.34 10.97
C HIS A 221 16.94 14.47 10.61
N GLU A 222 18.09 14.17 10.03
CA GLU A 222 19.11 15.15 9.61
C GLU A 222 18.53 16.20 8.65
N ILE A 223 17.77 15.78 7.65
CA ILE A 223 17.16 16.69 6.67
C ILE A 223 15.82 17.28 7.12
N GLY A 224 15.33 16.90 8.31
CA GLY A 224 14.05 17.37 8.84
C GLY A 224 12.81 16.79 8.15
N PHE A 225 12.92 15.63 7.49
CA PHE A 225 11.77 14.91 6.95
C PHE A 225 10.86 14.43 8.08
N LYS A 226 9.55 14.71 7.96
CA LYS A 226 8.53 14.37 8.98
C LYS A 226 7.52 13.33 8.52
N GLY A 227 7.63 12.86 7.28
CA GLY A 227 6.73 11.84 6.77
C GLY A 227 6.98 10.49 7.44
N GLN A 228 5.93 9.67 7.52
CA GLN A 228 6.00 8.33 8.10
C GLN A 228 6.74 7.38 7.14
N PHE A 229 7.67 6.58 7.67
CA PHE A 229 8.26 5.48 6.92
C PHE A 229 7.34 4.27 6.90
N TYR A 230 7.29 3.60 5.75
CA TYR A 230 6.54 2.37 5.56
C TYR A 230 7.46 1.23 5.12
N ILE A 231 7.26 0.03 5.65
CA ILE A 231 7.74 -1.22 5.04
C ILE A 231 6.55 -1.92 4.40
N GLU A 232 6.75 -2.44 3.19
CA GLU A 232 5.69 -3.02 2.38
C GLU A 232 5.87 -4.53 2.27
N PRO A 233 5.08 -5.34 2.99
CA PRO A 233 5.29 -6.77 3.04
C PRO A 233 4.96 -7.44 1.71
N LYS A 234 5.77 -8.42 1.32
CA LYS A 234 5.52 -9.36 0.23
C LYS A 234 6.29 -10.66 0.50
N PRO A 235 5.71 -11.86 0.29
CA PRO A 235 6.35 -13.12 0.67
C PRO A 235 7.47 -13.58 -0.26
N LYS A 236 7.39 -13.22 -1.55
CA LYS A 236 8.20 -13.72 -2.66
C LYS A 236 7.95 -12.88 -3.91
N GLU A 237 8.61 -13.24 -5.01
CA GLU A 237 8.49 -12.61 -6.32
C GLU A 237 9.01 -11.15 -6.33
N PRO A 238 10.22 -10.93 -6.88
CA PRO A 238 11.01 -11.84 -7.72
C PRO A 238 11.97 -12.77 -6.95
N THR A 239 12.10 -12.65 -5.63
CA THR A 239 12.89 -13.58 -4.80
C THR A 239 12.12 -14.89 -4.59
N LYS A 240 12.82 -15.97 -4.20
CA LYS A 240 12.16 -17.20 -3.73
C LYS A 240 11.46 -16.94 -2.39
N HIS A 241 12.14 -16.22 -1.52
CA HIS A 241 11.65 -15.76 -0.23
C HIS A 241 12.15 -14.33 -0.04
N GLN A 242 11.23 -13.43 0.25
CA GLN A 242 11.52 -12.06 0.61
C GLN A 242 11.39 -11.94 2.14
N TYR A 243 12.28 -11.17 2.78
CA TYR A 243 12.40 -11.17 4.24
C TYR A 243 11.21 -10.51 4.96
N ASP A 244 10.68 -9.45 4.37
CA ASP A 244 9.45 -8.74 4.75
C ASP A 244 8.21 -9.50 4.26
N ALA A 245 8.05 -10.77 4.69
CA ALA A 245 7.14 -11.70 4.03
C ALA A 245 5.63 -11.40 4.21
N ASP A 246 5.24 -10.96 5.40
CA ASP A 246 3.88 -10.59 5.79
C ASP A 246 3.93 -9.58 6.95
N ALA A 247 2.78 -9.10 7.41
CA ALA A 247 2.68 -8.14 8.50
C ALA A 247 3.32 -8.65 9.79
N ALA A 248 3.15 -9.93 10.13
CA ALA A 248 3.70 -10.50 11.37
C ALA A 248 5.23 -10.58 11.32
N ALA A 249 5.79 -11.04 10.21
CA ALA A 249 7.24 -11.09 9.97
C ALA A 249 7.87 -9.69 10.03
N CYS A 250 7.23 -8.70 9.38
CA CYS A 250 7.68 -7.31 9.43
C CYS A 250 7.64 -6.77 10.85
N LEU A 251 6.56 -6.98 11.61
CA LEU A 251 6.46 -6.54 13.00
C LEU A 251 7.51 -7.22 13.89
N ASN A 252 7.83 -8.49 13.65
CA ASN A 252 8.91 -9.17 14.37
C ASN A 252 10.26 -8.53 14.08
N PHE A 253 10.60 -8.32 12.80
CA PHE A 253 11.82 -7.65 12.39
C PHE A 253 11.94 -6.24 12.99
N LEU A 254 10.87 -5.45 12.93
CA LEU A 254 10.86 -4.09 13.49
C LEU A 254 11.02 -4.07 15.01
N ARG A 255 10.53 -5.09 15.74
CA ARG A 255 10.75 -5.22 17.19
C ARG A 255 12.18 -5.62 17.51
N GLU A 256 12.70 -6.62 16.82
CA GLU A 256 14.06 -7.15 17.04
C GLU A 256 15.11 -6.06 16.87
N TYR A 257 14.95 -5.20 15.86
CA TYR A 257 15.92 -4.18 15.51
C TYR A 257 15.54 -2.77 15.98
N ASP A 258 14.59 -2.62 16.90
CA ASP A 258 14.17 -1.34 17.48
C ASP A 258 13.77 -0.26 16.44
N LEU A 259 13.01 -0.70 15.43
CA LEU A 259 12.50 0.13 14.34
C LEU A 259 10.98 0.36 14.42
N LEU A 260 10.27 -0.31 15.34
CA LEU A 260 8.81 -0.23 15.47
C LEU A 260 8.30 1.19 15.77
N GLY A 261 9.12 2.03 16.43
CA GLY A 261 8.80 3.44 16.67
C GLY A 261 8.94 4.34 15.43
N HIS A 262 9.58 3.85 14.36
CA HIS A 262 9.95 4.64 13.19
C HIS A 262 9.19 4.23 11.93
N LEU A 263 8.85 2.95 11.78
CA LEU A 263 8.19 2.40 10.60
C LEU A 263 6.79 1.88 10.91
N LYS A 264 5.90 2.06 9.94
CA LYS A 264 4.58 1.42 9.88
C LYS A 264 4.51 0.51 8.66
N LEU A 265 3.40 -0.19 8.46
CA LEU A 265 3.21 -1.08 7.32
C LEU A 265 2.42 -0.37 6.20
N ASN A 266 2.87 -0.57 4.96
CA ASN A 266 2.08 -0.37 3.75
C ASN A 266 1.59 -1.74 3.29
N LEU A 267 0.29 -2.03 3.43
CA LEU A 267 -0.22 -3.37 3.16
C LEU A 267 -0.84 -3.45 1.76
N GLU A 268 -0.47 -4.47 1.00
CA GLU A 268 -1.02 -4.70 -0.34
C GLU A 268 -1.86 -5.97 -0.39
N THR A 269 -3.05 -5.90 -1.01
CA THR A 269 -3.97 -7.05 -1.11
C THR A 269 -3.35 -8.24 -1.85
N ASN A 270 -2.72 -8.02 -3.00
CA ASN A 270 -2.17 -9.12 -3.80
C ASN A 270 -1.01 -9.78 -3.03
N HIS A 271 -0.14 -9.00 -2.39
CA HIS A 271 0.91 -9.51 -1.52
C HIS A 271 0.37 -10.34 -0.35
N ALA A 272 -0.67 -9.85 0.35
CA ALA A 272 -1.33 -10.57 1.44
C ALA A 272 -1.82 -11.95 0.98
N THR A 273 -2.53 -12.01 -0.14
CA THR A 273 -3.05 -13.28 -0.69
C THR A 273 -1.94 -14.22 -1.16
N LEU A 274 -0.85 -13.70 -1.73
CA LEU A 274 0.34 -14.50 -2.08
C LEU A 274 1.03 -15.11 -0.85
N ALA A 275 0.88 -14.48 0.31
CA ALA A 275 1.41 -14.96 1.60
C ALA A 275 0.49 -16.02 2.24
N GLY A 276 -0.70 -16.24 1.68
CA GLY A 276 -1.72 -17.14 2.21
C GLY A 276 -2.67 -16.47 3.19
N HIS A 277 -2.72 -15.14 3.23
CA HIS A 277 -3.54 -14.36 4.15
C HIS A 277 -4.62 -13.57 3.42
N THR A 278 -5.71 -13.24 4.10
CA THR A 278 -6.65 -12.22 3.59
C THR A 278 -6.08 -10.82 3.87
N MET A 279 -6.43 -9.83 3.06
CA MET A 279 -6.08 -8.44 3.35
C MET A 279 -6.64 -7.97 4.71
N GLN A 280 -7.84 -8.45 5.08
CA GLN A 280 -8.42 -8.16 6.39
C GLN A 280 -7.54 -8.70 7.54
N HIS A 281 -6.97 -9.89 7.41
CA HIS A 281 -6.05 -10.44 8.41
C HIS A 281 -4.84 -9.51 8.62
N GLU A 282 -4.18 -9.12 7.52
CA GLU A 282 -3.00 -8.25 7.58
C GLU A 282 -3.32 -6.88 8.21
N LEU A 283 -4.49 -6.31 7.89
CA LEU A 283 -4.98 -5.06 8.48
C LEU A 283 -5.23 -5.20 10.00
N GLU A 284 -5.80 -6.31 10.45
CA GLU A 284 -6.04 -6.57 11.88
C GLU A 284 -4.72 -6.77 12.64
N VAL A 285 -3.75 -7.47 12.05
CA VAL A 285 -2.40 -7.65 12.62
C VAL A 285 -1.69 -6.30 12.77
N ALA A 286 -1.65 -5.50 11.68
CA ALA A 286 -1.00 -4.20 11.69
C ALA A 286 -1.70 -3.20 12.62
N GLY A 287 -3.04 -3.16 12.57
CA GLY A 287 -3.87 -2.30 13.40
C GLY A 287 -3.73 -2.59 14.89
N ALA A 288 -3.79 -3.88 15.28
CA ALA A 288 -3.60 -4.28 16.68
C ALA A 288 -2.20 -3.94 17.22
N ALA A 289 -1.18 -3.91 16.36
CA ALA A 289 0.18 -3.50 16.71
C ALA A 289 0.40 -1.98 16.63
N GLY A 290 -0.63 -1.17 16.35
CA GLY A 290 -0.49 0.29 16.17
C GLY A 290 0.35 0.69 14.95
N SER A 291 0.57 -0.24 14.03
CA SER A 291 1.52 -0.13 12.91
C SER A 291 0.84 -0.05 11.55
N LEU A 292 -0.49 0.07 11.48
CA LEU A 292 -1.20 0.36 10.24
C LEU A 292 -0.81 1.75 9.72
N GLY A 293 -0.14 1.82 8.58
CA GLY A 293 0.37 3.06 7.98
C GLY A 293 -0.40 3.48 6.74
N SER A 294 -0.37 2.65 5.70
CA SER A 294 -0.96 2.88 4.38
C SER A 294 -1.44 1.56 3.79
N ILE A 295 -2.16 1.62 2.66
CA ILE A 295 -2.47 0.43 1.87
C ILE A 295 -2.16 0.66 0.39
N ASP A 296 -1.79 -0.43 -0.27
CA ASP A 296 -1.83 -0.57 -1.71
C ASP A 296 -3.07 -1.37 -2.12
N ALA A 297 -3.93 -0.65 -2.83
CA ALA A 297 -5.28 -1.03 -3.19
C ALA A 297 -5.29 -1.70 -4.56
N ASN A 298 -5.14 -3.01 -4.53
CA ASN A 298 -5.28 -3.88 -5.68
C ASN A 298 -6.01 -5.18 -5.29
N THR A 299 -5.99 -6.16 -6.17
CA THR A 299 -6.35 -7.55 -5.89
C THR A 299 -5.47 -8.49 -6.70
N GLY A 300 -5.22 -9.67 -6.12
CA GLY A 300 -4.70 -10.82 -6.85
C GLY A 300 -5.78 -11.62 -7.54
N ASP A 301 -5.35 -12.71 -8.18
CA ASP A 301 -6.20 -13.81 -8.60
C ASP A 301 -5.83 -15.04 -7.77
N LEU A 302 -6.79 -15.59 -7.03
CA LEU A 302 -6.54 -16.71 -6.12
C LEU A 302 -6.10 -18.00 -6.83
N MET A 303 -6.28 -18.08 -8.15
CA MET A 303 -5.84 -19.21 -8.97
C MET A 303 -4.44 -18.99 -9.57
N LEU A 304 -3.85 -17.81 -9.41
CA LEU A 304 -2.55 -17.43 -9.98
C LEU A 304 -1.55 -17.14 -8.85
N GLY A 305 -0.47 -17.91 -8.80
CA GLY A 305 0.55 -17.82 -7.74
C GLY A 305 1.58 -16.71 -7.94
N TRP A 306 1.20 -15.58 -8.57
CA TRP A 306 2.04 -14.41 -8.83
C TRP A 306 1.23 -13.12 -8.74
N ASP A 307 1.94 -12.00 -8.78
CA ASP A 307 1.37 -10.67 -8.65
C ASP A 307 0.70 -10.19 -9.94
N THR A 308 -0.62 -9.99 -9.86
CA THR A 308 -1.44 -9.59 -11.01
C THR A 308 -1.73 -8.10 -11.04
N ASP A 309 -1.61 -7.41 -9.90
CA ASP A 309 -1.83 -5.98 -9.67
C ASP A 309 -3.16 -5.51 -10.29
N GLN A 310 -4.25 -6.27 -10.09
CA GLN A 310 -5.56 -5.91 -10.62
C GLN A 310 -6.20 -4.82 -9.78
N PHE A 311 -6.99 -3.94 -10.41
CA PHE A 311 -7.78 -2.98 -9.64
C PHE A 311 -8.80 -3.71 -8.76
N PRO A 312 -9.04 -3.24 -7.52
CA PRO A 312 -9.97 -3.88 -6.61
C PRO A 312 -11.40 -3.57 -7.04
N THR A 313 -12.18 -4.58 -7.39
CA THR A 313 -13.58 -4.43 -7.81
C THR A 313 -14.57 -5.23 -6.95
N ASP A 314 -14.06 -6.06 -6.03
CA ASP A 314 -14.88 -6.79 -5.07
C ASP A 314 -15.32 -5.90 -3.90
N ILE A 315 -16.62 -5.78 -3.72
CA ILE A 315 -17.22 -4.98 -2.65
C ILE A 315 -17.05 -5.65 -1.28
N TYR A 316 -16.97 -6.99 -1.20
CA TYR A 316 -16.64 -7.66 0.07
C TYR A 316 -15.24 -7.26 0.53
N LEU A 317 -14.25 -7.37 -0.35
CA LEU A 317 -12.87 -6.99 -0.06
C LEU A 317 -12.78 -5.55 0.45
N THR A 318 -13.31 -4.60 -0.31
CA THR A 318 -13.22 -3.18 0.06
C THR A 318 -14.01 -2.85 1.33
N THR A 319 -15.14 -3.52 1.59
CA THR A 319 -15.89 -3.41 2.85
C THR A 319 -15.07 -3.92 4.04
N GLN A 320 -14.45 -5.10 3.91
CA GLN A 320 -13.60 -5.68 4.95
C GLN A 320 -12.39 -4.80 5.24
N CYS A 321 -11.74 -4.27 4.20
CA CYS A 321 -10.65 -3.30 4.35
C CYS A 321 -11.10 -2.08 5.14
N MET A 322 -12.22 -1.46 4.74
CA MET A 322 -12.71 -0.25 5.40
C MET A 322 -13.20 -0.51 6.84
N LEU A 323 -13.78 -1.68 7.14
CA LEU A 323 -14.14 -2.06 8.51
C LEU A 323 -12.90 -2.06 9.42
N SER A 324 -11.82 -2.72 9.01
CA SER A 324 -10.58 -2.77 9.79
C SER A 324 -9.89 -1.41 9.85
N ILE A 325 -9.77 -0.69 8.73
CA ILE A 325 -9.17 0.65 8.70
C ILE A 325 -9.90 1.60 9.65
N MET A 326 -11.24 1.65 9.60
CA MET A 326 -12.05 2.52 10.47
C MET A 326 -12.01 2.08 11.92
N LYS A 327 -11.92 0.77 12.20
CA LYS A 327 -11.75 0.23 13.56
C LYS A 327 -10.48 0.79 14.24
N TYR A 328 -9.40 0.94 13.48
CA TYR A 328 -8.11 1.44 13.99
C TYR A 328 -7.88 2.94 13.78
N GLY A 329 -8.95 3.72 13.56
CA GLY A 329 -8.88 5.20 13.51
C GLY A 329 -8.62 5.81 12.13
N GLY A 330 -8.59 4.98 11.08
CA GLY A 330 -8.43 5.42 9.69
C GLY A 330 -6.97 5.72 9.29
N LEU A 331 -6.79 6.05 8.01
CA LEU A 331 -5.48 6.43 7.47
C LEU A 331 -5.19 7.91 7.76
N THR A 332 -3.92 8.19 8.10
CA THR A 332 -3.45 9.53 8.50
C THR A 332 -2.46 10.09 7.49
N THR A 333 -1.20 9.64 7.52
CA THR A 333 -0.17 9.99 6.53
C THR A 333 -0.28 9.12 5.28
N GLY A 334 -0.65 7.84 5.43
CA GLY A 334 -0.90 6.92 4.33
C GLY A 334 -2.26 7.14 3.65
N GLY A 335 -2.57 6.31 2.67
CA GLY A 335 -3.79 6.44 1.86
C GLY A 335 -4.13 5.14 1.13
N VAL A 336 -5.20 5.18 0.33
CA VAL A 336 -5.57 4.10 -0.57
C VAL A 336 -4.82 4.33 -1.90
N ASN A 337 -3.62 3.76 -2.03
CA ASN A 337 -2.78 3.93 -3.19
C ASN A 337 -3.04 2.82 -4.21
N PHE A 338 -3.43 3.16 -5.44
CA PHE A 338 -3.73 2.14 -6.45
C PHE A 338 -2.45 1.59 -7.06
N ASP A 339 -1.77 0.67 -6.36
CA ASP A 339 -0.71 -0.16 -6.93
C ASP A 339 -1.31 -1.24 -7.84
N ALA A 340 -1.90 -0.78 -8.93
CA ALA A 340 -2.64 -1.60 -9.86
C ALA A 340 -2.39 -1.16 -11.30
N LYS A 341 -2.40 -2.11 -12.22
CA LYS A 341 -2.20 -1.89 -13.66
C LYS A 341 -3.45 -2.25 -14.45
N VAL A 342 -3.65 -1.55 -15.57
CA VAL A 342 -4.58 -2.02 -16.61
C VAL A 342 -4.07 -3.34 -17.17
N ARG A 343 -4.99 -4.16 -17.68
CA ARG A 343 -4.64 -5.45 -18.26
C ARG A 343 -3.82 -5.27 -19.54
N ARG A 344 -3.06 -6.29 -19.91
CA ARG A 344 -2.26 -6.29 -21.14
C ARG A 344 -3.14 -6.02 -22.38
N GLU A 345 -4.37 -6.51 -22.38
CA GLU A 345 -5.35 -6.35 -23.44
C GLU A 345 -6.13 -5.02 -23.33
N SER A 346 -6.02 -4.31 -22.20
CA SER A 346 -6.61 -2.99 -21.96
C SER A 346 -5.56 -1.91 -22.25
N PHE A 347 -5.20 -1.80 -23.53
CA PHE A 347 -4.03 -1.05 -23.98
C PHE A 347 -4.32 0.40 -24.34
N GLU A 348 -5.58 0.85 -24.36
CA GLU A 348 -5.92 2.21 -24.78
C GLU A 348 -5.80 3.20 -23.60
N PRO A 349 -5.55 4.50 -23.86
CA PRO A 349 -5.45 5.49 -22.78
C PRO A 349 -6.72 5.62 -21.92
N VAL A 350 -7.92 5.40 -22.48
CA VAL A 350 -9.19 5.50 -21.75
C VAL A 350 -9.34 4.39 -20.69
N ASP A 351 -8.71 3.23 -20.90
CA ASP A 351 -8.75 2.11 -19.96
C ASP A 351 -8.15 2.46 -18.60
N LEU A 352 -7.17 3.39 -18.58
CA LEU A 352 -6.63 3.92 -17.33
C LEU A 352 -7.74 4.57 -16.48
N PHE A 353 -8.67 5.31 -17.10
CA PHE A 353 -9.80 5.91 -16.38
C PHE A 353 -10.81 4.86 -15.95
N HIS A 354 -11.19 3.93 -16.83
CA HIS A 354 -12.14 2.87 -16.46
C HIS A 354 -11.67 2.07 -15.25
N ALA A 355 -10.38 1.68 -15.24
CA ALA A 355 -9.79 0.92 -14.16
C ALA A 355 -9.77 1.69 -12.82
N HIS A 356 -9.31 2.94 -12.83
CA HIS A 356 -9.26 3.76 -11.63
C HIS A 356 -10.65 4.12 -11.11
N ILE A 357 -11.61 4.43 -11.99
CA ILE A 357 -12.99 4.70 -11.59
C ILE A 357 -13.58 3.49 -10.88
N GLY A 358 -13.36 2.27 -11.42
CA GLY A 358 -13.80 1.03 -10.79
C GLY A 358 -13.22 0.84 -9.39
N GLY A 359 -11.90 1.00 -9.24
CA GLY A 359 -11.24 0.88 -7.93
C GLY A 359 -11.68 1.94 -6.91
N MET A 360 -11.82 3.19 -7.35
CA MET A 360 -12.26 4.30 -6.49
C MET A 360 -13.72 4.13 -6.05
N ASP A 361 -14.62 3.74 -6.97
CA ASP A 361 -16.01 3.47 -6.62
C ASP A 361 -16.16 2.25 -5.72
N ALA A 362 -15.36 1.19 -5.92
CA ALA A 362 -15.37 0.02 -5.06
C ALA A 362 -15.00 0.40 -3.61
N PHE A 363 -13.90 1.13 -3.41
CA PHE A 363 -13.50 1.60 -2.09
C PHE A 363 -14.49 2.60 -1.48
N ALA A 364 -15.05 3.52 -2.27
CA ALA A 364 -16.07 4.43 -1.79
C ALA A 364 -17.36 3.70 -1.37
N ARG A 365 -17.75 2.66 -2.11
CA ARG A 365 -18.87 1.77 -1.74
C ARG A 365 -18.54 1.00 -0.46
N GLY A 366 -17.35 0.39 -0.38
CA GLY A 366 -16.88 -0.31 0.81
C GLY A 366 -16.86 0.58 2.06
N LEU A 367 -16.48 1.85 1.93
CA LEU A 367 -16.54 2.84 3.03
C LEU A 367 -17.99 3.07 3.50
N LYS A 368 -18.94 3.26 2.58
CA LYS A 368 -20.36 3.45 2.93
C LYS A 368 -20.93 2.21 3.63
N VAL A 369 -20.61 1.02 3.12
CA VAL A 369 -21.07 -0.26 3.69
C VAL A 369 -20.47 -0.48 5.08
N ALA A 370 -19.16 -0.27 5.24
CA ALA A 370 -18.49 -0.38 6.53
C ALA A 370 -19.07 0.58 7.58
N ALA A 371 -19.33 1.83 7.19
CA ALA A 371 -19.98 2.81 8.06
C ALA A 371 -21.40 2.38 8.46
N ALA A 372 -22.17 1.81 7.54
CA ALA A 372 -23.51 1.30 7.83
C ALA A 372 -23.49 0.12 8.82
N ILE A 373 -22.56 -0.83 8.64
CA ILE A 373 -22.36 -1.96 9.56
C ILE A 373 -21.98 -1.47 10.97
N ARG A 374 -21.08 -0.47 11.04
CA ARG A 374 -20.64 0.12 12.31
C ARG A 374 -21.74 0.89 13.02
N ALA A 375 -22.56 1.62 12.27
CA ALA A 375 -23.71 2.35 12.81
C ALA A 375 -24.81 1.41 13.32
N ASP A 376 -25.03 0.28 12.65
CA ASP A 376 -26.01 -0.75 13.07
C ASP A 376 -25.60 -1.44 14.38
N GLY A 377 -24.31 -1.68 14.59
CA GLY A 377 -23.76 -2.12 15.87
C GLY A 377 -23.92 -3.62 16.19
N ARG A 378 -24.76 -4.38 15.46
CA ARG A 378 -24.97 -5.82 15.73
C ARG A 378 -23.66 -6.63 15.69
N LEU A 379 -22.76 -6.31 14.77
CA LEU A 379 -21.45 -6.98 14.67
C LEU A 379 -20.57 -6.70 15.91
N ALA A 380 -20.51 -5.43 16.34
CA ALA A 380 -19.72 -5.03 17.50
C ALA A 380 -20.30 -5.62 18.80
N ASP A 381 -21.62 -5.58 18.95
CA ASP A 381 -22.32 -6.17 20.10
C ASP A 381 -22.13 -7.68 20.16
N PHE A 382 -22.14 -8.37 19.01
CA PHE A 382 -21.86 -9.81 18.96
C PHE A 382 -20.46 -10.12 19.50
N VAL A 383 -19.43 -9.40 19.04
CA VAL A 383 -18.05 -9.59 19.51
C VAL A 383 -17.95 -9.29 21.01
N LYS A 384 -18.49 -8.16 21.48
CA LYS A 384 -18.50 -7.81 22.91
C LYS A 384 -19.14 -8.91 23.75
N ASN A 385 -20.31 -9.39 23.34
CA ASN A 385 -21.02 -10.44 24.06
C ASN A 385 -20.27 -11.79 24.02
N ARG A 386 -19.54 -12.09 22.95
CA ARG A 386 -18.71 -13.30 22.82
C ARG A 386 -17.58 -13.35 23.84
N TYR A 387 -17.01 -12.20 24.20
CA TYR A 387 -15.88 -12.10 25.15
C TYR A 387 -16.29 -11.66 26.57
N ARG A 388 -17.59 -11.48 26.85
CA ARG A 388 -18.11 -10.95 28.14
C ARG A 388 -17.64 -11.66 29.41
N THR A 389 -17.17 -12.91 29.33
CA THR A 389 -16.65 -13.67 30.48
C THR A 389 -15.27 -13.18 30.93
N TRP A 390 -14.57 -12.42 30.08
CA TRP A 390 -13.30 -11.79 30.40
C TRP A 390 -13.47 -10.50 31.21
N ASP A 391 -14.61 -9.82 31.09
CA ASP A 391 -14.90 -8.56 31.80
C ASP A 391 -15.17 -8.72 33.31
N SER A 392 -15.25 -9.95 33.83
CA SER A 392 -15.55 -10.22 35.24
C SER A 392 -15.03 -11.56 35.75
N GLY A 393 -15.02 -11.72 37.08
CA GLY A 393 -14.66 -12.98 37.74
C GLY A 393 -13.28 -13.50 37.32
N ILE A 394 -13.19 -14.80 37.06
CA ILE A 394 -11.91 -15.46 36.74
C ILE A 394 -11.26 -14.91 35.45
N GLY A 395 -12.06 -14.49 34.46
CA GLY A 395 -11.52 -13.95 33.20
C GLY A 395 -10.77 -12.65 33.46
N LYS A 396 -11.37 -11.77 34.26
CA LYS A 396 -10.73 -10.51 34.66
C LYS A 396 -9.47 -10.74 35.49
N ASP A 397 -9.49 -11.71 36.41
CA ASP A 397 -8.30 -12.06 37.19
C ASP A 397 -7.15 -12.57 36.31
N ILE A 398 -7.45 -13.25 35.19
CA ILE A 398 -6.44 -13.67 34.21
C ILE A 398 -5.87 -12.44 33.47
N GLU A 399 -6.72 -11.58 32.92
CA GLU A 399 -6.29 -10.41 32.15
C GLU A 399 -5.47 -9.41 32.99
N GLU A 400 -5.81 -9.28 34.27
CA GLU A 400 -5.07 -8.42 35.21
C GLU A 400 -3.80 -9.09 35.78
N GLY A 401 -3.45 -10.31 35.34
CA GLY A 401 -2.25 -11.03 35.77
C GLY A 401 -2.30 -11.53 37.22
N LYS A 402 -3.49 -11.66 37.81
CA LYS A 402 -3.70 -12.11 39.20
C LYS A 402 -3.85 -13.63 39.32
N ALA A 403 -4.23 -14.29 38.23
CA ALA A 403 -4.38 -15.74 38.18
C ALA A 403 -3.04 -16.44 37.93
N SER A 404 -2.92 -17.66 38.43
CA SER A 404 -1.83 -18.59 38.13
C SER A 404 -2.41 -19.95 37.72
N PHE A 405 -1.61 -20.84 37.15
CA PHE A 405 -2.06 -22.20 36.82
C PHE A 405 -2.67 -22.92 38.05
N LYS A 406 -2.11 -22.74 39.25
CA LYS A 406 -2.65 -23.33 40.48
C LYS A 406 -4.02 -22.78 40.88
N SER A 407 -4.21 -21.45 40.80
CA SER A 407 -5.51 -20.84 41.12
C SER A 407 -6.57 -21.21 40.08
N LEU A 408 -6.19 -21.31 38.81
CA LEU A 408 -7.06 -21.72 37.71
C LEU A 408 -7.49 -23.18 37.81
N GLU A 409 -6.57 -24.09 38.14
CA GLU A 409 -6.87 -25.49 38.43
C GLU A 409 -7.88 -25.59 39.59
N THR A 410 -7.61 -24.88 40.70
CA THR A 410 -8.51 -24.87 41.87
C THR A 410 -9.92 -24.38 41.49
N TYR A 411 -10.00 -23.32 40.68
CA TYR A 411 -11.27 -22.78 40.20
C TYR A 411 -12.03 -23.78 39.32
N ILE A 412 -11.38 -24.40 38.34
CA ILE A 412 -12.06 -25.29 37.39
C ILE A 412 -12.44 -26.63 38.00
N LEU A 413 -11.63 -27.17 38.93
CA LEU A 413 -11.98 -28.37 39.70
C LEU A 413 -13.27 -28.19 40.51
N LYS A 414 -13.54 -26.97 40.98
CA LYS A 414 -14.78 -26.63 41.69
C LYS A 414 -15.94 -26.34 40.75
N LYS A 415 -15.68 -25.68 39.62
CA LYS A 415 -16.72 -25.21 38.68
C LYS A 415 -17.24 -26.31 37.75
N GLY A 416 -16.39 -27.27 37.40
CA GLY A 416 -16.69 -28.34 36.44
C GLY A 416 -16.59 -27.90 34.99
N GLU A 417 -17.17 -28.70 34.09
CA GLU A 417 -17.07 -28.53 32.64
C GLU A 417 -17.59 -27.16 32.15
N PRO A 418 -16.85 -26.44 31.29
CA PRO A 418 -17.33 -25.18 30.71
C PRO A 418 -18.59 -25.36 29.84
N LYS A 419 -19.48 -24.37 29.86
CA LYS A 419 -20.58 -24.29 28.89
C LYS A 419 -20.10 -23.53 27.66
N LEU A 420 -20.25 -24.14 26.48
CA LEU A 420 -19.85 -23.56 25.21
C LEU A 420 -21.05 -22.88 24.52
N GLU A 421 -20.77 -21.81 23.75
CA GLU A 421 -21.73 -21.09 22.92
C GLU A 421 -21.30 -21.14 21.45
N SER A 422 -22.27 -21.16 20.53
CA SER A 422 -21.99 -21.19 19.08
C SER A 422 -21.31 -19.90 18.62
N GLY A 423 -20.36 -20.02 17.68
CA GLY A 423 -19.69 -18.88 17.06
C GLY A 423 -20.55 -18.11 16.04
N ARG A 424 -21.69 -18.67 15.60
CA ARG A 424 -22.66 -18.02 14.68
C ARG A 424 -22.04 -17.45 13.39
N GLN A 425 -21.05 -18.13 12.83
CA GLN A 425 -20.33 -17.64 11.66
C GLN A 425 -21.26 -17.34 10.48
N GLU A 426 -22.14 -18.27 10.10
CA GLU A 426 -23.02 -18.11 8.94
C GLU A 426 -24.06 -16.98 9.17
N PHE A 427 -24.46 -16.76 10.43
CA PHE A 427 -25.29 -15.60 10.77
C PHE A 427 -24.53 -14.29 10.59
N LEU A 428 -23.25 -14.23 10.98
CA LEU A 428 -22.42 -13.04 10.80
C LEU A 428 -22.13 -12.78 9.33
N GLU A 429 -21.88 -13.81 8.53
CA GLU A 429 -21.71 -13.68 7.09
C GLU A 429 -23.00 -13.15 6.43
N ASN A 430 -24.16 -13.69 6.80
CA ASN A 430 -25.44 -13.17 6.32
C ASN A 430 -25.70 -11.73 6.78
N LEU A 431 -25.29 -11.36 8.00
CA LEU A 431 -25.36 -9.99 8.49
C LEU A 431 -24.55 -9.05 7.59
N ILE A 432 -23.34 -9.43 7.16
CA ILE A 432 -22.56 -8.61 6.20
C ILE A 432 -23.28 -8.50 4.86
N ASN A 433 -23.86 -9.61 4.38
CA ASN A 433 -24.60 -9.65 3.11
C ASN A 433 -25.82 -8.72 3.09
N GLU A 434 -26.42 -8.39 4.24
CA GLU A 434 -27.54 -7.45 4.34
C GLU A 434 -27.14 -6.02 3.91
N PHE A 435 -25.85 -5.66 3.98
CA PHE A 435 -25.38 -4.28 3.71
C PHE A 435 -24.71 -4.08 2.35
N ILE A 436 -24.23 -5.15 1.72
CA ILE A 436 -23.53 -5.10 0.42
C ILE A 436 -24.56 -4.88 -0.69
#